data_AF-A0A193C585-F1
#
_entry.id   AF-A0A193C585-F1
#
_cell.length_a   1.000
_cell.length_b   1.000
_cell.length_c   1.000
_cell.angle_alpha   90.00
_cell.angle_beta   90.00
_cell.angle_gamma   90.00
#
_symmetry.space_group_name_H-M   'P 1'
#
loop_
_entity.id
_entity.type
_entity.pdbx_description
1 polymer ?
#
loop_
_entity_poly.entity_id
_entity_poly.type
_entity_poly.pdbx_seq_one_letter_code
_entity_poly.pdbx_strand_id
1 'polypeptide(L)'
;MTTALVSLEGVAKLAAIATRLIRETPAPEPASVCLTPGTSSVSIQPSVGRDPVTVIGSLLVWTHSLTGLHGDWWHTSAGDLHITLHGRGPSGARVKVYSSFPYSRARKHLGLRKGDHETVTPDELYLLALEIAKQKENDQ
;
A
#
# COMPACT_ATOMS: atom_id res chain seq x y z
N MET A 1 8.14 -23.67 21.25
CA MET A 1 8.15 -22.34 20.61
C MET A 1 7.91 -21.32 21.71
N THR A 2 8.90 -20.48 22.00
CA THR A 2 8.80 -19.49 23.08
C THR A 2 8.09 -18.26 22.55
N THR A 3 6.85 -18.02 22.98
CA THR A 3 6.12 -16.79 22.67
C THR A 3 6.82 -15.65 23.39
N ALA A 4 7.73 -14.96 22.70
CA ALA A 4 8.37 -13.77 23.26
C ALA A 4 7.26 -12.74 23.54
N LEU A 5 7.09 -12.39 24.82
CA LEU A 5 6.13 -11.38 25.23
C LEU A 5 6.52 -10.06 24.58
N VAL A 6 5.60 -9.50 23.79
CA VAL A 6 5.77 -8.19 23.18
C VAL A 6 5.78 -7.14 24.28
N SER A 7 6.81 -6.29 24.34
CA SER A 7 6.84 -5.21 25.32
C SER A 7 5.79 -4.14 25.00
N LEU A 8 5.10 -3.66 26.03
CA LEU A 8 4.14 -2.55 25.92
C LEU A 8 4.80 -1.29 25.37
N GLU A 9 6.08 -1.08 25.71
CA GLU A 9 6.91 0.00 25.19
C GLU A 9 7.06 -0.07 23.66
N GLY A 10 7.27 -1.27 23.10
CA GLY A 10 7.35 -1.47 21.66
C GLY A 10 6.05 -1.11 20.94
N VAL A 11 4.90 -1.42 21.55
CA VAL A 11 3.58 -1.02 21.05
C VAL A 11 3.44 0.50 21.08
N ALA A 12 3.75 1.15 22.21
CA ALA A 12 3.64 2.60 22.36
C ALA A 12 4.53 3.35 21.35
N LYS A 13 5.75 2.87 21.13
CA LYS A 13 6.67 3.43 20.12
C LYS A 13 6.09 3.33 18.71
N LEU A 14 5.54 2.17 18.32
CA LEU A 14 4.93 2.01 17.01
C LEU A 14 3.66 2.84 16.85
N ALA A 15 2.85 2.98 17.90
CA ALA A 15 1.68 3.84 17.89
C ALA A 15 2.08 5.31 17.65
N ALA A 16 3.10 5.80 18.36
CA ALA A 16 3.62 7.16 18.14
C ALA A 16 4.14 7.38 16.71
N ILE A 17 4.82 6.38 16.13
CA ILE A 17 5.26 6.41 14.73
C ILE A 17 4.06 6.44 13.78
N ALA A 18 3.06 5.59 13.99
CA ALA A 18 1.86 5.55 13.16
C ALA A 18 1.10 6.89 13.22
N THR A 19 0.87 7.43 14.43
CA THR A 19 0.23 8.74 14.62
C THR A 19 1.00 9.85 13.90
N ARG A 20 2.33 9.83 13.97
CA ARG A 20 3.16 10.79 13.25
C ARG A 20 2.99 10.67 11.73
N LEU A 21 3.09 9.45 11.19
CA LEU A 21 2.90 9.19 9.76
C LEU A 21 1.53 9.69 9.27
N ILE A 22 0.46 9.41 10.03
CA ILE A 22 -0.90 9.84 9.70
C ILE A 22 -1.00 11.37 9.69
N ARG A 23 -0.45 12.04 10.71
CA ARG A 23 -0.51 13.50 10.82
C ARG A 23 0.30 14.22 9.75
N GLU A 24 1.45 13.67 9.36
CA GLU A 24 2.39 14.31 8.43
C GLU A 24 2.10 13.98 6.96
N THR A 25 1.26 12.99 6.68
CA THR A 25 0.91 12.60 5.31
C THR A 25 -0.36 13.34 4.86
N PRO A 26 -0.33 14.12 3.76
CA PRO A 26 -1.50 14.79 3.21
C PRO A 26 -2.40 13.80 2.42
N ALA A 27 -2.90 12.77 3.10
CA ALA A 27 -3.75 11.71 2.53
C ALA A 27 -5.07 11.59 3.29
N PRO A 28 -6.10 10.95 2.71
CA PRO A 28 -7.30 10.56 3.44
C PRO A 28 -6.96 9.72 4.66
N GLU A 29 -7.77 9.80 5.72
CA GLU A 29 -7.61 8.95 6.90
C GLU A 29 -7.51 7.47 6.51
N PRO A 30 -6.67 6.69 7.20
CA PRO A 30 -6.56 5.26 6.90
C PRO A 30 -7.83 4.52 7.36
N ALA A 31 -8.28 3.58 6.55
CA ALA A 31 -9.36 2.65 6.92
C ALA A 31 -8.88 1.67 8.00
N SER A 32 -7.59 1.33 8.00
CA SER A 32 -6.99 0.50 9.04
C SER A 32 -5.52 0.83 9.27
N VAL A 33 -5.10 0.68 10.52
CA VAL A 33 -3.71 0.77 10.95
C VAL A 33 -3.42 -0.44 11.83
N CYS A 34 -2.42 -1.24 11.45
CA CYS A 34 -1.99 -2.40 12.21
C CYS A 34 -0.55 -2.23 12.68
N LEU A 35 -0.31 -2.48 13.96
CA LEU A 35 1.01 -2.41 14.58
C LEU A 35 1.52 -3.83 14.80
N THR A 36 2.72 -4.12 14.32
CA THR A 36 3.39 -5.43 14.52
C THR A 36 4.72 -5.20 15.25
N PRO A 37 4.71 -5.18 16.59
CA PRO A 37 5.90 -4.91 17.41
C PRO A 37 7.04 -5.90 17.19
N GLY A 38 6.73 -7.19 17.01
CA GLY A 38 7.75 -8.24 16.83
C GLY A 38 8.66 -8.01 15.62
N THR A 39 8.20 -7.25 14.62
CA THR A 39 8.98 -6.88 13.43
C THR A 39 9.18 -5.38 13.28
N SER A 40 8.84 -4.59 14.33
CA SER A 40 8.86 -3.11 14.28
C SER A 40 8.19 -2.54 13.03
N SER A 41 6.98 -3.03 12.72
CA SER A 41 6.27 -2.71 11.48
C SER A 41 4.93 -2.01 11.74
N VAL A 42 4.62 -1.04 10.89
CA VAL A 42 3.30 -0.39 10.80
C VAL A 42 2.71 -0.73 9.43
N SER A 43 1.47 -1.20 9.40
CA SER A 43 0.73 -1.42 8.16
C SER A 43 -0.44 -0.45 8.08
N ILE A 44 -0.61 0.21 6.93
CA ILE A 44 -1.63 1.22 6.68
C ILE A 44 -2.44 0.80 5.46
N GLN A 45 -3.77 0.79 5.62
CA GLN A 45 -4.69 0.66 4.50
C GLN A 45 -5.41 2.00 4.30
N PRO A 46 -5.22 2.69 3.17
CA PRO A 46 -5.90 3.96 2.93
C PRO A 46 -7.42 3.78 2.82
N SER A 47 -8.20 4.74 3.33
CA SER A 47 -9.66 4.76 3.16
C SER A 47 -10.04 5.40 1.83
N VAL A 48 -9.99 4.60 0.77
CA VAL A 48 -10.38 5.01 -0.58
C VAL A 48 -11.34 3.99 -1.18
N GLY A 49 -12.15 4.45 -2.14
CA GLY A 49 -13.04 3.57 -2.90
C GLY A 49 -12.27 2.57 -3.77
N ARG A 50 -12.98 1.90 -4.69
CA ARG A 50 -12.39 0.88 -5.58
C ARG A 50 -11.98 1.40 -6.96
N ASP A 51 -11.89 2.72 -7.12
CA ASP A 51 -11.40 3.30 -8.37
C ASP A 51 -9.88 3.11 -8.48
N PRO A 52 -9.35 2.50 -9.56
CA PRO A 52 -7.92 2.19 -9.66
C PRO A 52 -7.02 3.43 -9.55
N VAL A 53 -7.41 4.55 -10.15
CA VAL A 53 -6.60 5.78 -10.18
C VAL A 53 -6.53 6.36 -8.76
N THR A 54 -7.67 6.44 -8.08
CA THR A 54 -7.73 6.88 -6.68
C THR A 54 -6.96 5.94 -5.75
N VAL A 55 -7.07 4.62 -5.95
CA VAL A 55 -6.34 3.63 -5.14
C VAL A 55 -4.84 3.77 -5.31
N ILE A 56 -4.34 3.80 -6.54
CA ILE A 56 -2.91 3.92 -6.82
C ILE A 56 -2.39 5.27 -6.31
N GLY A 57 -3.07 6.38 -6.62
CA GLY A 57 -2.67 7.71 -6.15
C GLY A 57 -2.58 7.76 -4.62
N SER A 58 -3.53 7.15 -3.93
CA SER A 58 -3.52 7.04 -2.47
C SER A 58 -2.32 6.25 -1.93
N LEU A 59 -1.97 5.12 -2.55
CA LEU A 59 -0.77 4.34 -2.18
C LEU A 59 0.48 5.21 -2.32
N LEU A 60 0.63 5.91 -3.46
CA LEU A 60 1.78 6.77 -3.74
C LEU A 60 1.90 7.89 -2.70
N VAL A 61 0.80 8.60 -2.39
CA VAL A 61 0.80 9.66 -1.37
C VAL A 61 1.18 9.11 0.01
N TRP A 62 0.63 7.99 0.44
CA TRP A 62 0.98 7.38 1.74
C TRP A 62 2.44 6.94 1.83
N THR A 63 3.09 6.73 0.70
CA THR A 63 4.50 6.30 0.63
C THR A 63 5.49 7.42 0.33
N HIS A 64 5.04 8.65 0.05
CA HIS A 64 5.89 9.72 -0.48
C HIS A 64 7.10 10.09 0.39
N SER A 65 6.99 9.95 1.72
CA SER A 65 8.05 10.29 2.68
C SER A 65 8.86 9.08 3.14
N LEU A 66 8.54 7.89 2.64
CA LEU A 66 9.25 6.67 2.99
C LEU A 66 10.52 6.51 2.14
N THR A 67 11.51 5.85 2.72
CA THR A 67 12.78 5.53 2.05
C THR A 67 12.89 4.04 1.75
N GLY A 68 13.70 3.67 0.75
CA GLY A 68 13.91 2.26 0.37
C GLY A 68 12.64 1.59 -0.16
N LEU A 69 11.86 2.33 -0.96
CA LEU A 69 10.59 1.87 -1.48
C LEU A 69 10.77 0.67 -2.42
N HIS A 70 9.96 -0.35 -2.18
CA HIS A 70 9.75 -1.46 -3.10
C HIS A 70 8.28 -1.88 -3.02
N GLY A 71 7.76 -2.44 -4.08
CA GLY A 71 6.37 -2.83 -4.16
C GLY A 71 6.21 -4.21 -4.76
N ASP A 72 5.04 -4.76 -4.48
CA ASP A 72 4.57 -5.99 -5.07
C ASP A 72 3.11 -5.84 -5.44
N TRP A 73 2.71 -6.48 -6.53
CA TRP A 73 1.32 -6.64 -6.89
C TRP A 73 0.98 -8.11 -7.15
N TRP A 74 -0.27 -8.47 -6.92
CA TRP A 74 -0.72 -9.83 -7.19
C TRP A 74 -2.18 -9.86 -7.63
N HIS A 75 -2.47 -10.72 -8.60
CA HIS A 75 -3.82 -11.00 -9.01
C HIS A 75 -4.41 -12.04 -8.04
N THR A 76 -5.18 -11.58 -7.06
CA THR A 76 -5.73 -12.41 -5.99
C THR A 76 -6.67 -13.50 -6.52
N SER A 77 -6.87 -14.54 -5.69
CA SER A 77 -7.91 -15.55 -5.95
C SER A 77 -9.34 -14.96 -5.96
N ALA A 78 -9.54 -13.81 -5.31
CA ALA A 78 -10.79 -13.06 -5.29
C ALA A 78 -11.03 -12.21 -6.55
N GLY A 79 -10.07 -12.11 -7.46
CA GLY A 79 -10.19 -11.33 -8.70
C GLY A 79 -9.82 -9.85 -8.57
N ASP A 80 -9.23 -9.44 -7.45
CA ASP A 80 -8.65 -8.12 -7.25
C ASP A 80 -7.16 -8.10 -7.61
N LEU A 81 -6.69 -6.96 -8.13
CA LEU A 81 -5.28 -6.61 -8.08
C LEU A 81 -5.01 -6.03 -6.69
N HIS A 82 -4.25 -6.75 -5.88
CA HIS A 82 -3.75 -6.24 -4.62
C HIS A 82 -2.36 -5.65 -4.82
N ILE A 83 -2.11 -4.51 -4.21
CA ILE A 83 -0.84 -3.81 -4.30
C ILE A 83 -0.36 -3.56 -2.89
N THR A 84 0.89 -3.88 -2.63
CA THR A 84 1.58 -3.53 -1.40
C THR A 84 2.83 -2.74 -1.74
N LEU A 85 3.02 -1.61 -1.06
CA LEU A 85 4.27 -0.86 -1.05
C LEU A 85 4.91 -0.94 0.33
N HIS A 86 6.22 -1.15 0.34
CA HIS A 86 7.05 -1.29 1.52
C HIS A 86 8.11 -0.20 1.54
N GLY A 87 8.38 0.35 2.71
CA GLY A 87 9.46 1.30 2.91
C GLY A 87 9.87 1.45 4.37
N ARG A 88 10.70 2.44 4.65
CA ARG A 88 11.09 2.82 6.01
C ARG A 88 10.66 4.24 6.31
N GLY A 89 9.97 4.40 7.45
CA GLY A 89 9.61 5.71 7.98
C GLY A 89 10.80 6.43 8.64
N PRO A 90 10.61 7.68 9.10
CA PRO A 90 11.68 8.53 9.67
C PRO A 90 12.42 7.95 10.89
N SER A 91 11.85 6.97 11.58
CA SER A 91 12.45 6.27 12.74
C SER A 91 13.09 4.93 12.38
N GLY A 92 13.22 4.60 11.09
CA GLY A 92 13.72 3.33 10.58
C GLY A 92 12.72 2.17 10.67
N ALA A 93 11.55 2.38 11.25
CA ALA A 93 10.47 1.41 11.32
C ALA A 93 9.99 1.00 9.93
N ARG A 94 9.65 -0.29 9.78
CA ARG A 94 9.10 -0.81 8.54
C ARG A 94 7.68 -0.28 8.37
N VAL A 95 7.38 0.23 7.20
CA VAL A 95 6.04 0.70 6.85
C VAL A 95 5.57 -0.10 5.64
N LYS A 96 4.37 -0.65 5.75
CA LYS A 96 3.65 -1.31 4.67
C LYS A 96 2.41 -0.49 4.38
N VAL A 97 2.20 -0.10 3.14
CA VAL A 97 0.95 0.52 2.67
C VAL A 97 0.34 -0.40 1.64
N TYR A 98 -0.93 -0.73 1.78
CA TYR A 98 -1.55 -1.70 0.88
C TYR A 98 -3.00 -1.34 0.57
N SER A 99 -3.44 -1.75 -0.62
CA SER A 99 -4.82 -1.58 -1.06
C SER A 99 -5.10 -2.51 -2.24
N SER A 100 -6.33 -2.54 -2.72
CA SER A 100 -6.74 -3.38 -3.84
C SER A 100 -7.92 -2.80 -4.60
N PHE A 101 -8.02 -3.17 -5.87
CA PHE A 101 -9.17 -2.87 -6.73
C PHE A 101 -9.41 -4.04 -7.71
N PRO A 102 -10.59 -4.12 -8.36
CA PRO A 102 -10.89 -5.23 -9.27
C PRO A 102 -9.88 -5.35 -10.41
N TYR A 103 -9.27 -6.52 -10.60
CA TYR A 103 -8.25 -6.75 -11.64
C TYR A 103 -8.80 -6.46 -13.05
N SER A 104 -10.10 -6.68 -13.26
CA SER A 104 -10.79 -6.37 -14.51
C SER A 104 -10.62 -4.92 -14.98
N ARG A 105 -10.31 -3.99 -14.07
CA ARG A 105 -10.05 -2.57 -14.38
C ARG A 105 -8.61 -2.29 -14.85
N ALA A 106 -7.66 -3.20 -14.59
CA ALA A 106 -6.27 -3.10 -15.06
C ALA A 106 -5.90 -4.16 -16.11
N ARG A 107 -6.79 -5.12 -16.42
CA ARG A 107 -6.52 -6.25 -17.32
C ARG A 107 -6.01 -5.90 -18.73
N LYS A 108 -6.29 -4.68 -19.23
CA LYS A 108 -5.82 -4.22 -20.55
C LYS A 108 -4.35 -3.78 -20.50
N HIS A 109 -3.84 -3.49 -19.31
CA HIS A 109 -2.52 -2.94 -19.05
C HIS A 109 -1.58 -3.95 -18.37
N LEU A 110 -2.13 -4.99 -17.75
CA LEU A 110 -1.39 -6.01 -16.99
C LEU A 110 -1.72 -7.42 -17.46
N GLY A 111 -0.68 -8.26 -17.54
CA GLY A 111 -0.74 -9.65 -18.01
C GLY A 111 -0.69 -10.73 -16.92
N LEU A 112 -0.95 -10.39 -15.65
CA LEU A 112 -0.87 -11.33 -14.52
C LEU A 112 -1.98 -12.40 -14.57
N ARG A 113 -1.60 -13.68 -14.51
CA ARG A 113 -2.59 -14.76 -14.31
C ARG A 113 -3.06 -14.75 -12.87
N LYS A 114 -4.21 -15.38 -12.63
CA LYS A 114 -4.77 -15.50 -11.29
C LYS A 114 -3.81 -16.29 -10.39
N GLY A 115 -3.41 -15.68 -9.27
CA GLY A 115 -2.43 -16.20 -8.34
C GLY A 115 -0.99 -15.72 -8.60
N ASP A 116 -0.72 -15.13 -9.77
CA ASP A 116 0.60 -14.61 -10.08
C ASP A 116 0.91 -13.36 -9.25
N HIS A 117 2.19 -13.20 -8.98
CA HIS A 117 2.77 -12.14 -8.16
C HIS A 117 4.05 -11.64 -8.83
N GLU A 118 4.20 -10.32 -8.88
CA GLU A 118 5.38 -9.66 -9.45
C GLU A 118 5.76 -8.44 -8.60
N THR A 119 7.05 -8.08 -8.65
CA THR A 119 7.53 -6.84 -8.07
C THR A 119 7.08 -5.65 -8.92
N VAL A 120 6.80 -4.52 -8.28
CA VAL A 120 6.42 -3.28 -8.95
C VAL A 120 7.07 -2.08 -8.26
N THR A 121 7.51 -1.11 -9.05
CA THR A 121 8.04 0.16 -8.56
C THR A 121 6.94 1.22 -8.44
N PRO A 122 7.13 2.27 -7.62
CA PRO A 122 6.20 3.41 -7.57
C PRO A 122 5.97 4.07 -8.94
N ASP A 123 7.00 4.12 -9.79
CA ASP A 123 6.92 4.71 -11.13
C ASP A 123 6.04 3.87 -12.07
N GLU A 124 6.18 2.54 -12.03
CA GLU A 124 5.31 1.63 -12.79
C GLU A 124 3.84 1.73 -12.36
N LEU A 125 3.59 1.88 -11.05
CA LEU A 125 2.25 2.16 -10.55
C LEU A 125 1.71 3.50 -11.06
N TYR A 126 2.53 4.55 -11.02
CA TYR A 126 2.13 5.86 -11.53
C TYR A 126 1.79 5.80 -13.03
N LEU A 127 2.62 5.13 -13.84
CA LEU A 127 2.34 4.91 -15.26
C LEU A 127 1.06 4.12 -15.49
N LEU A 128 0.82 3.05 -14.71
CA LEU A 128 -0.43 2.29 -14.79
C LEU A 128 -1.65 3.18 -14.50
N ALA A 129 -1.58 4.05 -13.48
CA ALA A 129 -2.66 4.97 -13.16
C ALA A 129 -2.94 5.95 -14.31
N LEU A 130 -1.90 6.47 -14.97
CA LEU A 130 -2.04 7.34 -16.14
C LEU A 130 -2.69 6.63 -17.32
N GLU A 131 -2.28 5.40 -17.64
CA GLU A 131 -2.85 4.64 -18.75
C GLU A 131 -4.31 4.24 -18.50
N ILE A 132 -4.66 3.90 -17.25
CA ILE A 132 -6.06 3.68 -16.86
C ILE A 132 -6.89 4.97 -16.99
N ALA A 133 -6.34 6.13 -16.60
CA ALA A 133 -7.03 7.40 -16.70
C ALA A 133 -7.31 7.79 -18.17
N LYS A 134 -6.30 7.72 -19.05
CA LYS A 134 -6.46 7.97 -20.49
C LYS A 134 -7.51 7.08 -21.12
N GLN A 135 -7.55 5.80 -20.74
CA GLN A 135 -8.54 4.88 -21.27
C GLN A 135 -9.98 5.27 -20.86
N LYS A 136 -10.19 5.73 -19.63
CA LYS A 136 -11.51 6.19 -19.17
C LYS A 136 -12.01 7.41 -19.95
N GLU A 137 -11.10 8.29 -20.38
CA GLU A 137 -11.44 9.45 -21.22
C GLU A 137 -11.84 9.01 -22.63
N ASN A 138 -11.17 8.01 -23.20
CA ASN A 138 -11.47 7.49 -24.55
C ASN A 138 -12.74 6.61 -24.61
N ASP A 139 -13.16 6.03 -23.47
CA ASP A 139 -14.36 5.20 -23.35
C ASP A 139 -15.64 6.04 -23.07
N GLN A 140 -15.53 7.38 -22.98
CA GLN A 140 -16.64 8.35 -22.84
C GLN A 140 -17.06 8.93 -24.20
#